data_AF-A0A537AVA2-F1
#
_entry.id   AF-A0A537AVA2-F1
#
_cell.length_a   1.000
_cell.length_b   1.000
_cell.length_c   1.000
_cell.angle_alpha   90.00
_cell.angle_beta   90.00
_cell.angle_gamma   90.00
#
_symmetry.space_group_name_H-M   'P 1'
#
loop_
_entity.id
_entity.type
_entity.pdbx_description
1 polymer ?
#
loop_
_entity_poly.entity_id
_entity_poly.type
_entity_poly.pdbx_seq_one_letter_code
_entity_poly.pdbx_strand_id
1 'polypeptide(L)'
;PEGFVDLKDAQEEDYEETLQDHPDSDDLLAALVLEATPKRVTAYRRGGETVTVSGEGLKFAERMLDSRTPPTRRIRRGAVIRIQKDDHDDWQIVQLPEAEGAFISVNPQDGAVRSLVGGFDFSRSQYNHVTQAWRQPGSGFKPFIYSSALEKGFTPATVINDAPVVVDAALTGGQVWEPKNYDGRYEGPMSMRMALAKSKNMVSIRILQTISPQYAQDYITRFGFDADRHPPYLTMALGAGSATPLQMARAFSVFATGGYRTEPYVIQKIVDDRGNVLAQAQPARAGDESLRVIDTRNAFIMDSMMHDVMRYGTGARAMVLGRQDLAGKSGTTNDYIDAWFSGYQPTLVSIAWVGFDQPKKLGPGETGSVTALPIWMNYMAKALKGTPEMVQRVPEGVVSVKVNENGLQSTEGKPEFFFRENVPPEQGPVDPGVRTTEDARNQLF
;
A
#
# COMPACT_ATOMS: atom_id res chain seq x y z
N PRO A 1 -18.50 14.54 -19.22
CA PRO A 1 -18.49 14.16 -20.65
C PRO A 1 -17.06 13.96 -21.13
N GLU A 2 -16.83 12.94 -21.97
CA GLU A 2 -15.53 12.65 -22.59
C GLU A 2 -15.35 13.41 -23.91
N GLY A 3 -16.44 13.85 -24.52
CA GLY A 3 -16.45 14.55 -25.79
C GLY A 3 -17.83 15.15 -26.08
N PHE A 4 -17.91 15.89 -27.18
CA PHE A 4 -19.16 16.46 -27.69
C PHE A 4 -19.20 16.36 -29.20
N VAL A 5 -20.35 15.95 -29.73
CA VAL A 5 -20.65 15.91 -31.16
C VAL A 5 -21.89 16.74 -31.45
N ASP A 6 -21.92 17.43 -32.59
CA ASP A 6 -23.11 18.11 -33.05
C ASP A 6 -24.06 17.09 -33.70
N LEU A 7 -25.26 16.96 -33.14
CA LEU A 7 -26.27 16.00 -33.62
C LEU A 7 -27.36 16.67 -34.45
N LYS A 8 -27.09 17.87 -34.99
CA LYS A 8 -27.99 18.55 -35.91
C LYS A 8 -27.99 17.78 -37.23
N ASP A 9 -29.08 17.05 -37.48
CA ASP A 9 -29.32 16.20 -38.65
C ASP A 9 -28.57 14.84 -38.66
N ALA A 10 -27.97 14.45 -37.53
CA ALA A 10 -27.27 13.17 -37.39
C ALA A 10 -28.22 11.96 -37.46
N GLN A 11 -27.80 10.94 -38.20
CA GLN A 11 -28.39 9.61 -38.30
C GLN A 11 -27.74 8.65 -37.29
N GLU A 12 -28.30 7.45 -37.18
CA GLU A 12 -27.76 6.42 -36.29
C GLU A 12 -26.33 6.00 -36.65
N GLU A 13 -25.99 5.97 -37.95
CA GLU A 13 -24.63 5.71 -38.42
C GLU A 13 -23.60 6.72 -37.86
N ASP A 14 -23.99 7.99 -37.73
CA ASP A 14 -23.12 9.03 -37.15
C ASP A 14 -22.91 8.83 -35.64
N TYR A 15 -23.90 8.25 -34.95
CA TYR A 15 -23.77 7.90 -33.53
C TYR A 15 -22.80 6.75 -33.33
N GLU A 16 -22.85 5.75 -34.21
CA GLU A 16 -21.93 4.62 -34.19
C GLU A 16 -20.50 5.06 -34.47
N GLU A 17 -20.28 5.90 -35.50
CA GLU A 17 -18.96 6.46 -35.80
C GLU A 17 -18.40 7.24 -34.60
N THR A 18 -19.22 8.08 -33.96
CA THR A 18 -18.82 8.82 -32.76
C THR A 18 -18.35 7.90 -31.63
N LEU A 19 -19.04 6.78 -31.40
CA LEU A 19 -18.69 5.84 -30.34
C LEU A 19 -17.50 4.95 -30.70
N GLN A 20 -17.02 4.92 -31.96
CA GLN A 20 -15.81 4.17 -32.32
C GLN A 20 -14.56 4.75 -31.65
N ASP A 21 -14.48 6.08 -31.56
CA ASP A 21 -13.38 6.80 -30.88
C ASP A 21 -13.43 6.68 -29.35
N HIS A 22 -14.55 6.18 -28.81
CA HIS A 22 -14.78 5.97 -27.38
C HIS A 22 -15.15 4.50 -27.11
N PRO A 23 -14.20 3.55 -27.21
CA PRO A 23 -14.48 2.15 -26.95
C PRO A 23 -14.93 1.91 -25.50
N ASP A 24 -15.77 0.90 -25.29
CA ASP A 24 -16.17 0.39 -23.97
C ASP A 24 -14.92 -0.07 -23.19
N SER A 25 -14.95 0.09 -21.86
CA SER A 25 -13.90 -0.35 -20.94
C SER A 25 -14.51 -1.27 -19.89
N ASP A 26 -14.47 -2.58 -20.14
CA ASP A 26 -15.18 -3.60 -19.36
C ASP A 26 -16.68 -3.25 -19.22
N ASP A 27 -17.14 -2.96 -18.02
CA ASP A 27 -18.53 -2.58 -17.71
C ASP A 27 -18.79 -1.06 -17.78
N LEU A 28 -17.76 -0.24 -18.04
CA LEU A 28 -17.88 1.20 -18.30
C LEU A 28 -18.15 1.44 -19.79
N LEU A 29 -19.42 1.42 -20.14
CA LEU A 29 -19.88 1.53 -21.53
C LEU A 29 -19.94 2.98 -21.99
N ALA A 30 -19.50 3.25 -23.21
CA ALA A 30 -19.64 4.56 -23.82
C ALA A 30 -21.07 4.74 -24.36
N ALA A 31 -21.63 5.92 -24.12
CA ALA A 31 -22.96 6.27 -24.62
C ALA A 31 -23.03 7.74 -25.06
N LEU A 32 -23.78 7.99 -26.13
CA LEU A 32 -23.99 9.31 -26.71
C LEU A 32 -25.33 9.88 -26.24
N VAL A 33 -25.31 11.03 -25.57
CA VAL A 33 -26.50 11.63 -24.98
C VAL A 33 -27.43 12.17 -26.07
N LEU A 34 -28.67 11.68 -26.09
CA LEU A 34 -29.75 12.11 -26.99
C LEU A 34 -30.62 13.21 -26.35
N GLU A 35 -30.89 13.07 -25.06
CA GLU A 35 -31.67 14.01 -24.25
C GLU A 35 -31.07 14.09 -22.84
N ALA A 36 -31.00 15.30 -22.27
CA ALA A 36 -30.55 15.49 -20.90
C ALA A 36 -31.42 16.53 -20.19
N THR A 37 -31.96 16.14 -19.04
CA THR A 37 -32.66 16.99 -18.10
C THR A 37 -32.11 16.72 -16.69
N PRO A 38 -32.37 17.59 -15.70
CA PRO A 38 -31.94 17.33 -14.31
C PRO A 38 -32.51 16.03 -13.70
N LYS A 39 -33.56 15.44 -14.28
CA LYS A 39 -34.23 14.23 -13.73
C LYS A 39 -34.04 12.98 -14.57
N ARG A 40 -33.57 13.13 -15.81
CA ARG A 40 -33.48 12.05 -16.79
C ARG A 40 -32.44 12.35 -17.86
N VAL A 41 -31.62 11.36 -18.17
CA VAL A 41 -30.73 11.35 -19.32
C VAL A 41 -31.06 10.13 -20.18
N THR A 42 -31.27 10.34 -21.47
CA THR A 42 -31.42 9.27 -22.45
C THR A 42 -30.20 9.27 -23.35
N ALA A 43 -29.56 8.12 -23.52
CA ALA A 43 -28.33 7.99 -24.29
C ALA A 43 -28.37 6.77 -25.22
N TYR A 44 -27.80 6.93 -26.40
CA TYR A 44 -27.58 5.89 -27.40
C TYR A 44 -26.31 5.11 -27.06
N ARG A 45 -26.36 3.79 -27.17
CA ARG A 45 -25.23 2.87 -27.00
C ARG A 45 -25.08 2.04 -28.27
N ARG A 46 -23.84 1.65 -28.54
CA ARG A 46 -23.44 0.84 -29.71
C ARG A 46 -24.37 -0.37 -29.90
N GLY A 47 -24.80 -0.59 -31.13
CA GLY A 47 -25.73 -1.66 -31.51
C GLY A 47 -27.22 -1.26 -31.46
N GLY A 48 -27.53 0.04 -31.46
CA GLY A 48 -28.90 0.54 -31.50
C GLY A 48 -29.63 0.59 -30.15
N GLU A 49 -28.94 0.29 -29.05
CA GLU A 49 -29.54 0.27 -27.72
C GLU A 49 -29.74 1.70 -27.20
N THR A 50 -30.95 2.02 -26.71
CA THR A 50 -31.21 3.29 -26.04
C THR A 50 -31.38 3.07 -24.55
N VAL A 51 -30.51 3.70 -23.76
CA VAL A 51 -30.48 3.61 -22.30
C VAL A 51 -31.10 4.86 -21.69
N THR A 52 -31.85 4.68 -20.60
CA THR A 52 -32.39 5.78 -19.79
C THR A 52 -31.81 5.71 -18.38
N VAL A 53 -31.20 6.81 -17.93
CA VAL A 53 -30.69 6.99 -16.56
C VAL A 53 -31.56 8.00 -15.82
N SER A 54 -31.97 7.66 -14.60
CA SER A 54 -32.82 8.51 -13.75
C SER A 54 -32.57 8.23 -12.26
N GLY A 55 -33.15 9.04 -11.38
CA GLY A 55 -33.06 8.81 -9.93
C GLY A 55 -31.62 8.84 -9.42
N GLU A 56 -31.26 7.86 -8.58
CA GLU A 56 -29.92 7.78 -7.98
C GLU A 56 -28.80 7.63 -9.03
N GLY A 57 -29.08 7.03 -10.20
CA GLY A 57 -28.08 6.88 -11.27
C GLY A 57 -27.57 8.20 -11.86
N LEU A 58 -28.25 9.32 -11.61
CA LEU A 58 -27.80 10.66 -12.03
C LEU A 58 -26.98 11.38 -10.98
N LYS A 59 -26.92 10.89 -9.73
CA LYS A 59 -26.38 11.62 -8.58
C LYS A 59 -24.92 12.04 -8.76
N PHE A 60 -24.09 11.15 -9.30
CA PHE A 60 -22.70 11.46 -9.63
C PHE A 60 -22.59 12.64 -10.61
N ALA A 61 -23.52 12.73 -11.56
CA ALA A 61 -23.50 13.68 -12.66
C ALA A 61 -24.43 14.88 -12.46
N GLU A 62 -25.10 15.01 -11.30
CA GLU A 62 -26.15 16.00 -11.05
C GLU A 62 -25.67 17.43 -11.32
N ARG A 63 -24.48 17.79 -10.82
CA ARG A 63 -23.87 19.10 -11.09
C ARG A 63 -23.61 19.33 -12.57
N MET A 64 -23.29 18.28 -13.34
CA MET A 64 -23.08 18.39 -14.79
C MET A 64 -24.39 18.54 -15.56
N LEU A 65 -25.56 18.32 -14.95
CA LEU A 65 -26.87 18.52 -15.57
C LEU A 65 -27.46 19.91 -15.30
N ASP A 66 -26.87 20.69 -14.39
CA ASP A 66 -27.29 22.07 -14.10
C ASP A 66 -27.07 22.98 -15.33
N SER A 67 -28.07 23.80 -15.65
CA SER A 67 -28.02 24.73 -16.78
C SER A 67 -26.92 25.80 -16.61
N ARG A 68 -26.52 26.11 -15.37
CA ARG A 68 -25.43 27.03 -15.02
C ARG A 68 -24.04 26.44 -15.24
N THR A 69 -23.92 25.11 -15.37
CA THR A 69 -22.64 24.48 -15.66
C THR A 69 -22.18 24.88 -17.07
N PRO A 70 -20.91 25.30 -17.23
CA PRO A 70 -20.37 25.69 -18.53
C PRO A 70 -20.62 24.63 -19.61
N PRO A 71 -20.95 25.01 -20.86
CA PRO A 71 -21.31 24.05 -21.92
C PRO A 71 -20.26 22.98 -22.22
N THR A 72 -18.99 23.24 -21.92
CA THR A 72 -17.85 22.31 -22.07
C THR A 72 -17.79 21.23 -21.00
N ARG A 73 -18.52 21.37 -19.89
CA ARG A 73 -18.60 20.39 -18.80
C ARG A 73 -20.01 19.86 -18.57
N ARG A 74 -21.01 20.50 -19.17
CA ARG A 74 -22.42 20.16 -19.01
C ARG A 74 -22.78 18.92 -19.82
N ILE A 75 -23.47 17.97 -19.22
CA ILE A 75 -24.12 16.86 -19.92
C ILE A 75 -25.34 17.43 -20.66
N ARG A 76 -25.31 17.32 -21.98
CA ARG A 76 -26.32 17.85 -22.92
C ARG A 76 -26.39 16.94 -24.13
N ARG A 77 -27.41 17.12 -24.98
CA ARG A 77 -27.48 16.44 -26.28
C ARG A 77 -26.15 16.57 -27.02
N GLY A 78 -25.63 15.44 -27.51
CA GLY A 78 -24.33 15.33 -28.17
C GLY A 78 -23.15 15.06 -27.25
N ALA A 79 -23.33 15.03 -25.92
CA ALA A 79 -22.25 14.68 -25.00
C ALA A 79 -21.97 13.16 -25.03
N VAL A 80 -20.70 12.77 -25.04
CA VAL A 80 -20.30 11.38 -24.80
C VAL A 80 -20.09 11.17 -23.30
N ILE A 81 -20.72 10.15 -22.73
CA ILE A 81 -20.66 9.80 -21.31
C ILE A 81 -20.31 8.33 -21.12
N ARG A 82 -19.97 7.96 -19.87
CA ARG A 82 -19.87 6.57 -19.45
C ARG A 82 -21.09 6.18 -18.64
N ILE A 83 -21.59 5.00 -18.88
CA ILE A 83 -22.67 4.38 -18.13
C ILE A 83 -22.25 2.98 -17.68
N GLN A 84 -22.77 2.57 -16.53
CA GLN A 84 -22.54 1.25 -15.95
C GLN A 84 -23.82 0.84 -15.24
N LYS A 85 -24.06 -0.46 -15.11
CA LYS A 85 -25.12 -0.96 -14.23
C LYS A 85 -24.62 -1.10 -12.80
N ASP A 86 -25.44 -0.72 -11.82
CA ASP A 86 -25.13 -0.94 -10.41
C ASP A 86 -25.49 -2.38 -9.97
N ASP A 87 -25.32 -2.67 -8.68
CA ASP A 87 -25.63 -3.99 -8.10
C ASP A 87 -27.12 -4.38 -8.20
N HIS A 88 -28.01 -3.42 -8.52
CA HIS A 88 -29.45 -3.63 -8.72
C HIS A 88 -29.86 -3.70 -10.19
N ASP A 89 -28.88 -3.77 -11.10
CA ASP A 89 -29.07 -3.74 -12.56
C ASP A 89 -29.63 -2.40 -13.09
N ASP A 90 -29.57 -1.33 -12.28
CA ASP A 90 -29.99 0.02 -12.66
C ASP A 90 -28.82 0.77 -13.33
N TRP A 91 -29.12 1.52 -14.39
CA TRP A 91 -28.10 2.32 -15.07
C TRP A 91 -27.72 3.55 -14.25
N GLN A 92 -26.43 3.86 -14.23
CA GLN A 92 -25.86 5.05 -13.63
C GLN A 92 -24.84 5.72 -14.55
N ILE A 93 -24.72 7.04 -14.45
CA ILE A 93 -23.66 7.80 -15.13
C ILE A 93 -22.40 7.72 -14.29
N VAL A 94 -21.31 7.28 -14.92
CA VAL A 94 -20.00 7.11 -14.30
C VAL A 94 -18.93 7.86 -15.11
N GLN A 95 -17.67 7.71 -14.72
CA GLN A 95 -16.53 8.27 -15.42
C GLN A 95 -15.40 7.24 -15.45
N LEU A 96 -14.67 7.18 -16.57
CA LEU A 96 -13.39 6.49 -16.57
C LEU A 96 -12.46 7.13 -15.53
N PRO A 97 -11.83 6.33 -14.65
CA PRO A 97 -10.83 6.86 -13.74
C PRO A 97 -9.67 7.52 -14.50
N GLU A 98 -9.29 8.72 -14.05
CA GLU A 98 -8.04 9.35 -14.46
C GLU A 98 -6.84 8.81 -13.67
N ALA A 99 -7.08 8.32 -12.46
CA ALA A 99 -6.05 7.66 -11.64
C ALA A 99 -5.88 6.22 -12.11
N GLU A 100 -4.65 5.75 -12.06
CA GLU A 100 -4.29 4.37 -12.35
C GLU A 100 -4.19 3.55 -11.07
N GLY A 101 -4.29 2.24 -11.24
CA GLY A 101 -4.11 1.26 -10.19
C GLY A 101 -3.14 0.16 -10.60
N ALA A 102 -2.44 -0.42 -9.64
CA ALA A 102 -1.62 -1.60 -9.86
C ALA A 102 -1.84 -2.60 -8.73
N PHE A 103 -1.88 -3.88 -9.09
CA PHE A 103 -2.04 -4.95 -8.13
C PHE A 103 -1.18 -6.16 -8.48
N ILE A 104 -0.49 -6.71 -7.49
CA ILE A 104 0.23 -7.97 -7.64
C ILE A 104 0.00 -8.84 -6.42
N SER A 105 -0.16 -10.14 -6.65
CA SER A 105 -0.17 -11.16 -5.61
C SER A 105 0.80 -12.28 -5.97
N VAL A 106 1.60 -12.71 -5.00
CA VAL A 106 2.61 -13.76 -5.16
C VAL A 106 2.51 -14.78 -4.05
N ASN A 107 2.81 -16.03 -4.37
CA ASN A 107 3.13 -17.05 -3.37
C ASN A 107 4.55 -16.77 -2.86
N PRO A 108 4.73 -16.38 -1.58
CA PRO A 108 6.04 -15.99 -1.10
C PRO A 108 6.98 -17.21 -0.95
N GLN A 109 6.44 -18.44 -0.88
CA GLN A 109 7.22 -19.67 -0.70
C GLN A 109 8.09 -20.02 -1.91
N ASP A 110 7.70 -19.61 -3.12
CA ASP A 110 8.40 -19.95 -4.36
C ASP A 110 8.49 -18.78 -5.36
N GLY A 111 7.80 -17.67 -5.11
CA GLY A 111 7.73 -16.52 -6.01
C GLY A 111 6.67 -16.63 -7.11
N ALA A 112 5.82 -17.66 -7.13
CA ALA A 112 4.82 -17.80 -8.18
C ALA A 112 3.82 -16.62 -8.15
N VAL A 113 3.74 -15.87 -9.26
CA VAL A 113 2.75 -14.79 -9.40
C VAL A 113 1.36 -15.39 -9.54
N ARG A 114 0.45 -15.06 -8.62
CA ARG A 114 -0.94 -15.54 -8.59
C ARG A 114 -1.89 -14.61 -9.33
N SER A 115 -1.62 -13.31 -9.28
CA SER A 115 -2.36 -12.29 -10.02
C SER A 115 -1.47 -11.10 -10.30
N LEU A 116 -1.64 -10.50 -11.47
CA LEU A 116 -0.94 -9.27 -11.86
C LEU A 116 -1.91 -8.40 -12.66
N VAL A 117 -2.15 -7.19 -12.18
CA VAL A 117 -2.98 -6.16 -12.82
C VAL A 117 -2.12 -4.91 -12.97
N GLY A 118 -1.78 -4.58 -14.22
CA GLY A 118 -0.83 -3.51 -14.55
C GLY A 118 -1.43 -2.12 -14.69
N GLY A 119 -2.75 -1.96 -14.66
CA GLY A 119 -3.46 -0.70 -14.91
C GLY A 119 -4.97 -0.92 -14.83
N PHE A 120 -5.75 0.15 -14.99
CA PHE A 120 -7.21 0.06 -14.99
C PHE A 120 -7.76 -0.78 -16.16
N ASP A 121 -7.26 -0.53 -17.37
CA ASP A 121 -7.68 -1.24 -18.59
C ASP A 121 -6.52 -1.39 -19.57
N PHE A 122 -6.17 -2.64 -19.89
CA PHE A 122 -5.07 -2.99 -20.79
C PHE A 122 -5.29 -2.52 -22.24
N SER A 123 -6.56 -2.43 -22.67
CA SER A 123 -6.90 -1.96 -24.03
C SER A 123 -6.61 -0.47 -24.21
N ARG A 124 -6.69 0.30 -23.12
CA ARG A 124 -6.38 1.74 -23.07
C ARG A 124 -4.90 1.99 -22.85
N SER A 125 -4.29 1.26 -21.93
CA SER A 125 -2.87 1.39 -21.60
C SER A 125 -2.24 0.03 -21.38
N GLN A 126 -1.26 -0.29 -22.22
CA GLN A 126 -0.46 -1.51 -22.09
C GLN A 126 0.72 -1.35 -21.12
N TYR A 127 0.87 -0.15 -20.52
CA TYR A 127 1.92 0.12 -19.55
C TYR A 127 1.65 -0.66 -18.25
N ASN A 128 2.62 -1.45 -17.82
CA ASN A 128 2.48 -2.34 -16.67
C ASN A 128 3.06 -1.68 -15.42
N HIS A 129 2.20 -1.03 -14.64
CA HIS A 129 2.57 -0.35 -13.41
C HIS A 129 3.16 -1.27 -12.34
N VAL A 130 2.91 -2.58 -12.38
CA VAL A 130 3.49 -3.53 -11.43
C VAL A 130 5.00 -3.67 -11.62
N THR A 131 5.47 -3.65 -12.86
CA THR A 131 6.85 -4.00 -13.21
C THR A 131 7.66 -2.80 -13.70
N GLN A 132 7.01 -1.75 -14.20
CA GLN A 132 7.65 -0.63 -14.87
C GLN A 132 7.52 0.70 -14.11
N ALA A 133 6.49 0.87 -13.27
CA ALA A 133 6.24 2.13 -12.59
C ALA A 133 7.09 2.27 -11.33
N TRP A 134 8.07 3.18 -11.40
CA TRP A 134 8.89 3.58 -10.28
C TRP A 134 8.20 4.68 -9.50
N ARG A 135 7.86 4.38 -8.24
CA ARG A 135 7.02 5.23 -7.40
C ARG A 135 7.55 5.28 -5.99
N GLN A 136 7.25 6.35 -5.26
CA GLN A 136 7.63 6.44 -3.85
C GLN A 136 6.73 5.51 -3.02
N PRO A 137 7.28 4.54 -2.26
CA PRO A 137 6.49 3.65 -1.40
C PRO A 137 5.96 4.35 -0.14
N GLY A 138 6.51 5.54 0.20
CA GLY A 138 6.11 6.31 1.36
C GLY A 138 6.26 5.52 2.66
N SER A 139 5.28 5.66 3.56
CA SER A 139 5.24 4.89 4.82
C SER A 139 5.23 3.35 4.66
N GLY A 140 4.94 2.84 3.46
CA GLY A 140 5.03 1.40 3.16
C GLY A 140 6.47 0.86 3.26
N PHE A 141 7.46 1.75 3.26
CA PHE A 141 8.88 1.42 3.36
C PHE A 141 9.40 1.25 4.80
N LYS A 142 8.65 1.75 5.80
CA LYS A 142 9.06 1.72 7.21
C LYS A 142 9.42 0.31 7.73
N PRO A 143 8.73 -0.79 7.37
CA PRO A 143 9.10 -2.12 7.85
C PRO A 143 10.56 -2.48 7.61
N PHE A 144 11.16 -2.03 6.50
CA PHE A 144 12.56 -2.33 6.18
C PHE A 144 13.54 -1.52 7.04
N ILE A 145 13.22 -0.26 7.33
CA ILE A 145 13.98 0.57 8.28
C ILE A 145 13.92 -0.03 9.68
N TYR A 146 12.73 -0.46 10.11
CA TYR A 146 12.52 -1.03 11.44
C TYR A 146 13.21 -2.39 11.55
N SER A 147 13.15 -3.23 10.51
CA SER A 147 13.90 -4.48 10.43
C SER A 147 15.41 -4.24 10.56
N SER A 148 15.96 -3.24 9.86
CA SER A 148 17.39 -2.90 9.96
C SER A 148 17.80 -2.43 11.36
N ALA A 149 16.89 -1.79 12.09
CA ALA A 149 17.13 -1.31 13.44
C ALA A 149 17.15 -2.42 14.49
N LEU A 150 16.35 -3.48 14.30
CA LEU A 150 16.41 -4.66 15.17
C LEU A 150 17.82 -5.28 15.17
N GLU A 151 18.47 -5.32 14.01
CA GLU A 151 19.87 -5.79 13.88
C GLU A 151 20.91 -4.83 14.50
N LYS A 152 20.49 -3.62 14.86
CA LYS A 152 21.32 -2.62 15.55
C LYS A 152 21.00 -2.49 17.05
N GLY A 153 20.26 -3.45 17.60
CA GLY A 153 19.95 -3.52 19.03
C GLY A 153 18.69 -2.75 19.44
N PHE A 154 17.94 -2.18 18.50
CA PHE A 154 16.57 -1.75 18.80
C PHE A 154 15.71 -2.97 19.11
N THR A 155 14.67 -2.76 19.90
CA THR A 155 13.68 -3.77 20.23
C THR A 155 12.28 -3.20 19.99
N PRO A 156 11.24 -4.04 19.87
CA PRO A 156 9.86 -3.56 19.80
C PRO A 156 9.46 -2.67 20.97
N ALA A 157 10.09 -2.86 22.14
CA ALA A 157 9.87 -2.10 23.37
C ALA A 157 10.76 -0.86 23.49
N THR A 158 11.74 -0.64 22.60
CA THR A 158 12.56 0.56 22.63
C THR A 158 11.66 1.77 22.52
N VAL A 159 11.65 2.60 23.56
CA VAL A 159 10.86 3.82 23.60
C VAL A 159 11.60 4.89 22.80
N ILE A 160 10.86 5.65 21.98
CA ILE A 160 11.40 6.66 21.08
C ILE A 160 10.40 7.81 21.06
N ASN A 161 10.91 9.04 21.09
CA ASN A 161 10.05 10.21 21.23
C ASN A 161 9.48 10.68 19.88
N ASP A 162 8.15 10.75 19.83
CA ASP A 162 7.39 11.42 18.78
C ASP A 162 7.27 12.91 19.09
N ALA A 163 8.34 13.66 18.82
CA ALA A 163 8.43 15.10 19.01
C ALA A 163 9.05 15.78 17.77
N PRO A 164 8.82 17.09 17.55
CA PRO A 164 9.38 17.81 16.41
C PRO A 164 10.87 17.55 16.21
N VAL A 165 11.25 17.33 14.95
CA VAL A 165 12.65 17.20 14.53
C VAL A 165 12.95 18.33 13.57
N VAL A 166 14.04 19.05 13.81
CA VAL A 166 14.64 19.95 12.83
C VAL A 166 15.94 19.30 12.39
N VAL A 167 16.06 19.03 11.08
CA VAL A 167 17.24 18.40 10.51
C VAL A 167 18.02 19.43 9.72
N ASP A 168 19.29 19.60 10.06
CA ASP A 168 20.20 20.50 9.34
C ASP A 168 20.41 20.06 7.89
N ALA A 169 20.64 21.06 7.03
CA ALA A 169 20.94 20.93 5.61
C ALA A 169 22.03 19.89 5.27
N ALA A 170 23.03 19.75 6.14
CA ALA A 170 24.13 18.81 5.95
C ALA A 170 23.68 17.34 6.05
N LEU A 171 22.62 17.04 6.80
CA LEU A 171 22.09 15.68 7.01
C LEU A 171 20.96 15.31 6.03
N THR A 172 20.42 16.30 5.31
CA THR A 172 19.34 16.14 4.32
C THR A 172 19.86 16.15 2.88
N GLY A 173 21.14 16.47 2.68
CA GLY A 173 21.73 16.65 1.35
C GLY A 173 21.39 18.00 0.70
N GLY A 174 20.96 19.02 1.46
CA GLY A 174 20.77 20.36 0.89
C GLY A 174 20.11 21.40 1.79
N GLN A 175 18.85 21.19 2.19
CA GLN A 175 18.03 22.21 2.86
C GLN A 175 17.65 21.81 4.28
N VAL A 176 17.46 22.80 5.17
CA VAL A 176 16.84 22.56 6.48
C VAL A 176 15.50 21.89 6.26
N TRP A 177 15.27 20.79 6.97
CA TRP A 177 14.08 19.97 6.82
C TRP A 177 13.36 19.85 8.15
N GLU A 178 12.10 20.29 8.15
CA GLU A 178 11.19 20.22 9.29
C GLU A 178 10.03 19.26 8.96
N PRO A 179 10.28 17.94 9.03
CA PRO A 179 9.24 16.95 8.76
C PRO A 179 8.12 17.04 9.79
N LYS A 180 6.94 16.61 9.38
CA LYS A 180 5.77 16.51 10.26
C LYS A 180 5.18 15.11 10.20
N ASN A 181 4.48 14.72 11.26
CA ASN A 181 3.58 13.58 11.20
C ASN A 181 2.41 13.90 10.28
N TYR A 182 1.88 12.86 9.65
CA TYR A 182 0.74 12.96 8.75
C TYR A 182 -0.51 13.57 9.45
N ASP A 183 -0.74 13.22 10.71
CA ASP A 183 -1.85 13.72 11.54
C ASP A 183 -1.58 15.12 12.12
N GLY A 184 -0.37 15.67 11.93
CA GLY A 184 0.08 16.93 12.51
C GLY A 184 0.22 16.91 14.04
N ARG A 185 0.15 15.75 14.69
CA ARG A 185 0.17 15.60 16.15
C ARG A 185 1.45 14.91 16.61
N TYR A 186 1.86 15.25 17.83
CA TYR A 186 2.99 14.65 18.52
C TYR A 186 2.48 13.95 19.77
N GLU A 187 2.81 12.68 19.93
CA GLU A 187 2.32 11.85 21.05
C GLU A 187 3.39 11.62 22.13
N GLY A 188 4.59 12.17 21.96
CA GLY A 188 5.68 12.00 22.90
C GLY A 188 6.30 10.58 22.86
N PRO A 189 6.92 10.13 23.96
CA PRO A 189 7.57 8.81 24.01
C PRO A 189 6.60 7.66 23.73
N MET A 190 6.98 6.77 22.81
CA MET A 190 6.24 5.54 22.51
C MET A 190 7.16 4.40 22.10
N SER A 191 6.71 3.15 22.26
CA SER A 191 7.48 2.00 21.81
C SER A 191 7.64 1.96 20.29
N MET A 192 8.74 1.37 19.81
CA MET A 192 9.00 1.14 18.40
C MET A 192 7.84 0.37 17.72
N ARG A 193 7.26 -0.63 18.39
CA ARG A 193 6.06 -1.34 17.93
C ARG A 193 4.89 -0.38 17.66
N MET A 194 4.57 0.46 18.65
CA MET A 194 3.47 1.43 18.53
C MET A 194 3.73 2.43 17.41
N ALA A 195 4.98 2.90 17.28
CA ALA A 195 5.37 3.82 16.23
C ALA A 195 5.20 3.24 14.83
N LEU A 196 5.48 1.95 14.63
CA LEU A 196 5.22 1.28 13.34
C LEU A 196 3.72 1.16 13.06
N ALA A 197 2.93 0.74 14.05
CA ALA A 197 1.47 0.59 13.93
C ALA A 197 0.78 1.91 13.56
N LYS A 198 1.16 3.00 14.24
CA LYS A 198 0.68 4.37 14.01
C LYS A 198 1.40 5.09 12.88
N SER A 199 2.44 4.48 12.30
CA SER A 199 3.22 5.03 11.19
C SER A 199 3.89 6.39 11.49
N LYS A 200 4.34 6.64 12.72
CA LYS A 200 4.89 7.94 13.15
C LYS A 200 6.19 8.30 12.42
N ASN A 201 6.24 9.48 11.81
CA ASN A 201 7.36 9.92 10.98
C ASN A 201 8.57 10.30 11.82
N MET A 202 8.37 11.02 12.92
CA MET A 202 9.48 11.48 13.77
C MET A 202 10.26 10.30 14.33
N VAL A 203 9.56 9.27 14.81
CA VAL A 203 10.19 8.04 15.32
C VAL A 203 10.98 7.33 14.22
N SER A 204 10.43 7.18 13.01
CA SER A 204 11.15 6.53 11.90
C SER A 204 12.44 7.29 11.52
N ILE A 205 12.41 8.62 11.54
CA ILE A 205 13.59 9.46 11.26
C ILE A 205 14.64 9.29 12.35
N ARG A 206 14.24 9.30 13.63
CA ARG A 206 15.15 9.07 14.75
C ARG A 206 15.81 7.70 14.65
N ILE A 207 15.03 6.64 14.37
CA ILE A 207 15.56 5.29 14.13
C ILE A 207 16.62 5.33 13.02
N LEU A 208 16.29 5.91 11.85
CA LEU A 208 17.20 5.96 10.71
C LEU A 208 18.48 6.76 11.03
N GLN A 209 18.34 7.87 11.75
CA GLN A 209 19.47 8.68 12.19
C GLN A 209 20.42 7.89 13.08
N THR A 210 19.88 7.12 14.03
CA THR A 210 20.68 6.30 14.95
C THR A 210 21.44 5.20 14.25
N ILE A 211 20.76 4.46 13.36
CA ILE A 211 21.36 3.32 12.69
C ILE A 211 22.26 3.72 11.51
N SER A 212 22.27 5.00 11.13
CA SER A 212 22.83 5.59 9.92
C SER A 212 22.00 5.31 8.65
N PRO A 213 21.73 6.35 7.82
CA PRO A 213 21.14 6.17 6.50
C PRO A 213 21.93 5.24 5.58
N GLN A 214 23.27 5.26 5.64
CA GLN A 214 24.10 4.39 4.79
C GLN A 214 23.90 2.92 5.15
N TYR A 215 23.92 2.60 6.44
CA TYR A 215 23.69 1.23 6.89
C TYR A 215 22.28 0.75 6.50
N ALA A 216 21.27 1.60 6.63
CA ALA A 216 19.92 1.26 6.20
C ALA A 216 19.84 1.02 4.69
N GLN A 217 20.49 1.86 3.87
CA GLN A 217 20.60 1.67 2.42
C GLN A 217 21.25 0.33 2.07
N ASP A 218 22.36 -0.02 2.72
CA ASP A 218 23.03 -1.30 2.50
C ASP A 218 22.11 -2.47 2.92
N TYR A 219 21.41 -2.33 4.05
CA TYR A 219 20.52 -3.35 4.58
C TYR A 219 19.32 -3.64 3.68
N ILE A 220 18.68 -2.62 3.11
CA ILE A 220 17.49 -2.82 2.25
C ILE A 220 17.79 -3.61 0.97
N THR A 221 19.04 -3.64 0.50
CA THR A 221 19.43 -4.45 -0.68
C THR A 221 19.20 -5.94 -0.46
N ARG A 222 19.21 -6.39 0.81
CA ARG A 222 18.84 -7.76 1.21
C ARG A 222 17.43 -8.12 0.77
N PHE A 223 16.51 -7.14 0.73
CA PHE A 223 15.12 -7.33 0.29
C PHE A 223 14.95 -7.21 -1.23
N GLY A 224 16.01 -6.88 -1.97
CA GLY A 224 15.98 -6.74 -3.43
C GLY A 224 15.67 -5.32 -3.93
N PHE A 225 15.83 -4.30 -3.08
CA PHE A 225 15.78 -2.90 -3.50
C PHE A 225 17.12 -2.44 -4.09
N ASP A 226 17.04 -1.54 -5.06
CA ASP A 226 18.22 -0.92 -5.68
C ASP A 226 18.70 0.25 -4.81
N ALA A 227 19.97 0.23 -4.43
CA ALA A 227 20.55 1.22 -3.51
C ALA A 227 20.51 2.64 -4.12
N ASP A 228 20.83 2.78 -5.40
CA ASP A 228 20.81 4.05 -6.14
C ASP A 228 19.43 4.71 -6.18
N ARG A 229 18.36 3.92 -6.09
CA ARG A 229 16.97 4.40 -6.01
C ARG A 229 16.52 4.75 -4.59
N HIS A 230 17.36 4.50 -3.59
CA HIS A 230 17.11 4.82 -2.18
C HIS A 230 18.31 5.55 -1.58
N PRO A 231 18.57 6.82 -1.97
CA PRO A 231 19.72 7.57 -1.48
C PRO A 231 19.76 7.61 0.06
N PRO A 232 20.96 7.55 0.68
CA PRO A 232 21.12 7.41 2.12
C PRO A 232 20.98 8.78 2.82
N TYR A 233 19.78 9.36 2.71
CA TYR A 233 19.37 10.57 3.43
C TYR A 233 18.26 10.25 4.43
N LEU A 234 18.05 11.13 5.42
CA LEU A 234 17.01 10.90 6.43
C LEU A 234 15.58 10.84 5.87
N THR A 235 15.35 11.40 4.68
CA THR A 235 14.08 11.29 3.94
C THR A 235 13.74 9.85 3.55
N MET A 236 14.73 8.95 3.49
CA MET A 236 14.52 7.51 3.29
C MET A 236 13.62 6.90 4.38
N ALA A 237 13.63 7.43 5.61
CA ALA A 237 12.75 6.96 6.68
C ALA A 237 11.25 7.15 6.36
N LEU A 238 10.96 8.07 5.43
CA LEU A 238 9.62 8.37 4.96
C LEU A 238 9.31 7.71 3.61
N GLY A 239 10.22 6.89 3.08
CA GLY A 239 10.06 6.21 1.79
C GLY A 239 10.19 7.14 0.58
N ALA A 240 11.11 8.13 0.64
CA ALA A 240 11.39 9.04 -0.47
C ALA A 240 12.15 8.40 -1.66
N GLY A 241 12.66 7.17 -1.48
CA GLY A 241 13.21 6.37 -2.58
C GLY A 241 12.13 5.86 -3.54
N SER A 242 12.51 5.10 -4.57
CA SER A 242 11.57 4.57 -5.57
C SER A 242 11.57 3.06 -5.63
N ALA A 243 10.39 2.45 -5.66
CA ALA A 243 10.18 1.02 -5.82
C ALA A 243 9.05 0.74 -6.80
N THR A 244 9.08 -0.45 -7.40
CA THR A 244 7.93 -1.00 -8.15
C THR A 244 7.04 -1.85 -7.23
N PRO A 245 5.75 -2.03 -7.54
CA PRO A 245 4.90 -3.00 -6.82
C PRO A 245 5.48 -4.42 -6.81
N LEU A 246 6.17 -4.85 -7.88
CA LEU A 246 6.88 -6.13 -7.92
C LEU A 246 8.00 -6.21 -6.88
N GLN A 247 8.84 -5.17 -6.76
CA GLN A 247 9.89 -5.11 -5.74
C GLN A 247 9.29 -5.12 -4.33
N MET A 248 8.19 -4.40 -4.10
CA MET A 248 7.48 -4.43 -2.82
C MET A 248 6.95 -5.84 -2.50
N ALA A 249 6.41 -6.57 -3.48
CA ALA A 249 5.92 -7.94 -3.30
C ALA A 249 7.06 -8.91 -2.93
N ARG A 250 8.18 -8.83 -3.64
CA ARG A 250 9.40 -9.59 -3.32
C ARG A 250 9.91 -9.27 -1.91
N ALA A 251 9.97 -7.98 -1.56
CA ALA A 251 10.47 -7.53 -0.27
C ALA A 251 9.57 -7.98 0.90
N PHE A 252 8.24 -7.86 0.78
CA PHE A 252 7.30 -8.35 1.80
C PHE A 252 7.27 -9.88 1.92
N SER A 253 7.63 -10.61 0.84
CA SER A 253 7.78 -12.08 0.88
C SER A 253 8.87 -12.54 1.84
N VAL A 254 9.88 -11.71 2.08
CA VAL A 254 10.94 -11.99 3.07
C VAL A 254 10.34 -12.10 4.48
N PHE A 255 9.44 -11.19 4.86
CA PHE A 255 8.76 -11.28 6.17
C PHE A 255 7.80 -12.47 6.22
N ALA A 256 6.98 -12.65 5.18
CA ALA A 256 5.99 -13.72 5.11
C ALA A 256 6.59 -15.14 5.23
N THR A 257 7.85 -15.32 4.81
CA THR A 257 8.55 -16.62 4.80
C THR A 257 9.50 -16.83 5.96
N GLY A 258 9.64 -15.87 6.89
CA GLY A 258 10.60 -15.99 7.98
C GLY A 258 12.06 -15.69 7.57
N GLY A 259 12.26 -14.89 6.52
CA GLY A 259 13.55 -14.31 6.16
C GLY A 259 14.16 -14.75 4.83
N TYR A 260 13.41 -15.48 3.98
CA TYR A 260 13.91 -15.95 2.69
C TYR A 260 13.47 -15.04 1.54
N ARG A 261 14.38 -14.75 0.62
CA ARG A 261 14.08 -13.98 -0.59
C ARG A 261 13.89 -14.91 -1.78
N THR A 262 12.64 -15.10 -2.18
CA THR A 262 12.27 -15.81 -3.41
C THR A 262 12.20 -14.84 -4.60
N GLU A 263 12.36 -15.37 -5.82
CA GLU A 263 12.30 -14.58 -7.05
C GLU A 263 10.95 -14.75 -7.73
N PRO A 264 10.20 -13.65 -7.96
CA PRO A 264 8.92 -13.73 -8.65
C PRO A 264 9.02 -14.29 -10.07
N TYR A 265 8.12 -15.20 -10.44
CA TYR A 265 8.05 -15.77 -11.80
C TYR A 265 6.61 -15.99 -12.28
N VAL A 266 6.42 -15.95 -13.60
CA VAL A 266 5.10 -16.13 -14.26
C VAL A 266 5.00 -17.38 -15.12
N ILE A 267 6.11 -17.83 -15.73
CA ILE A 267 6.11 -19.01 -16.61
C ILE A 267 6.28 -20.28 -15.77
N GLN A 268 5.20 -21.03 -15.56
CA GLN A 268 5.25 -22.30 -14.82
C GLN A 268 5.76 -23.47 -15.68
N LYS A 269 5.34 -23.52 -16.95
CA LYS A 269 5.56 -24.65 -17.85
C LYS A 269 5.45 -24.19 -19.31
N ILE A 270 6.31 -24.70 -20.16
CA ILE A 270 6.28 -24.51 -21.62
C ILE A 270 6.04 -25.89 -22.25
N VAL A 271 5.07 -25.97 -23.17
CA VAL A 271 4.71 -27.19 -23.90
C VAL A 271 4.77 -26.97 -25.40
N ASP A 272 5.01 -28.03 -26.16
CA ASP A 272 4.83 -28.03 -27.61
C ASP A 272 3.35 -28.19 -28.01
N ASP A 273 3.08 -28.19 -29.32
CA ASP A 273 1.75 -28.38 -29.92
C ASP A 273 1.14 -29.76 -29.65
N ARG A 274 1.96 -30.73 -29.23
CA ARG A 274 1.55 -32.10 -28.86
C ARG A 274 1.37 -32.26 -27.35
N GLY A 275 1.61 -31.22 -26.57
CA GLY A 275 1.53 -31.23 -25.11
C GLY A 275 2.76 -31.79 -24.38
N ASN A 276 3.86 -32.07 -25.10
CA ASN A 276 5.11 -32.49 -24.47
C ASN A 276 5.74 -31.33 -23.70
N VAL A 277 6.29 -31.61 -22.52
CA VAL A 277 6.92 -30.60 -21.67
C VAL A 277 8.30 -30.26 -22.21
N LEU A 278 8.48 -29.01 -22.63
CA LEU A 278 9.77 -28.48 -23.10
C LEU A 278 10.58 -27.88 -21.95
N ALA A 279 9.90 -27.19 -21.04
CA ALA A 279 10.49 -26.60 -19.85
C ALA A 279 9.47 -26.53 -18.72
N GLN A 280 9.95 -26.60 -17.48
CA GLN A 280 9.15 -26.42 -16.28
C GLN A 280 9.95 -25.63 -15.26
N ALA A 281 9.33 -24.63 -14.64
CA ALA A 281 9.98 -23.83 -13.62
C ALA A 281 10.33 -24.69 -12.40
N GLN A 282 11.57 -24.55 -11.94
CA GLN A 282 12.10 -25.13 -10.71
C GLN A 282 12.67 -24.01 -9.84
N PRO A 283 11.82 -23.12 -9.30
CA PRO A 283 12.29 -22.01 -8.48
C PRO A 283 12.90 -22.54 -7.18
N ALA A 284 13.94 -21.86 -6.69
CA ALA A 284 14.39 -22.04 -5.32
C ALA A 284 13.27 -21.60 -4.36
N ARG A 285 13.13 -22.29 -3.23
CA ARG A 285 11.97 -22.14 -2.33
C ARG A 285 12.40 -21.72 -0.94
N ALA A 286 11.54 -20.98 -0.24
CA ALA A 286 11.73 -20.70 1.17
C ALA A 286 11.94 -22.01 1.97
N GLY A 287 12.89 -21.97 2.90
CA GLY A 287 13.44 -23.17 3.54
C GLY A 287 14.82 -23.58 3.00
N ASP A 288 15.19 -23.13 1.80
CA ASP A 288 16.58 -23.19 1.32
C ASP A 288 17.40 -22.07 1.99
N GLU A 289 18.35 -22.44 2.84
CA GLU A 289 19.20 -21.50 3.57
C GLU A 289 20.04 -20.60 2.66
N SER A 290 20.29 -20.98 1.40
CA SER A 290 20.96 -20.10 0.43
C SER A 290 20.13 -18.86 0.07
N LEU A 291 18.81 -18.89 0.29
CA LEU A 291 17.91 -17.77 0.08
C LEU A 291 17.73 -16.88 1.32
N ARG A 292 18.31 -17.24 2.48
CA ARG A 292 18.13 -16.46 3.71
C ARG A 292 18.84 -15.12 3.60
N VAL A 293 18.09 -14.03 3.73
CA VAL A 293 18.62 -12.66 3.63
C VAL A 293 18.56 -11.88 4.94
N ILE A 294 17.66 -12.27 5.86
CA ILE A 294 17.57 -11.75 7.23
C ILE A 294 17.42 -12.91 8.22
N ASP A 295 17.76 -12.65 9.49
CA ASP A 295 17.57 -13.59 10.58
C ASP A 295 16.07 -13.93 10.75
N THR A 296 15.75 -15.20 11.00
CA THR A 296 14.36 -15.65 11.23
C THR A 296 13.73 -14.96 12.44
N ARG A 297 14.54 -14.60 13.44
CA ARG A 297 14.10 -13.87 14.64
C ARG A 297 13.65 -12.46 14.26
N ASN A 298 14.39 -11.80 13.36
CA ASN A 298 14.03 -10.48 12.84
C ASN A 298 12.70 -10.54 12.08
N ALA A 299 12.59 -11.50 11.14
CA ALA A 299 11.38 -11.70 10.37
C ALA A 299 10.16 -11.94 11.28
N PHE A 300 10.30 -12.79 12.29
CA PHE A 300 9.25 -13.07 13.28
C PHE A 300 8.83 -11.83 14.10
N ILE A 301 9.80 -11.05 14.59
CA ILE A 301 9.49 -9.84 15.36
C ILE A 301 8.82 -8.78 14.47
N MET A 302 9.30 -8.60 13.24
CA MET A 302 8.67 -7.69 12.28
C MET A 302 7.26 -8.12 11.89
N ASP A 303 7.04 -9.42 11.67
CA ASP A 303 5.72 -10.02 11.44
C ASP A 303 4.77 -9.73 12.62
N SER A 304 5.23 -9.97 13.85
CA SER A 304 4.50 -9.65 15.07
C SER A 304 4.13 -8.17 15.18
N MET A 305 5.05 -7.25 14.82
CA MET A 305 4.77 -5.81 14.82
C MET A 305 3.80 -5.40 13.69
N MET A 306 3.88 -6.02 12.52
CA MET A 306 2.99 -5.74 11.40
C MET A 306 1.58 -6.31 11.59
N HIS A 307 1.39 -7.37 12.38
CA HIS A 307 0.06 -7.78 12.84
C HIS A 307 -0.65 -6.66 13.60
N ASP A 308 0.08 -5.87 14.38
CA ASP A 308 -0.50 -4.77 15.15
C ASP A 308 -0.87 -3.55 14.29
N VAL A 309 -0.16 -3.36 13.16
CA VAL A 309 -0.61 -2.44 12.11
C VAL A 309 -2.01 -2.84 11.62
N MET A 310 -2.26 -4.14 11.47
CA MET A 310 -3.54 -4.69 11.00
C MET A 310 -4.61 -4.70 12.09
N ARG A 311 -4.26 -4.88 13.36
CA ARG A 311 -5.25 -4.98 14.46
C ARG A 311 -5.78 -3.63 14.91
N TYR A 312 -4.90 -2.65 15.10
CA TYR A 312 -5.27 -1.36 15.68
C TYR A 312 -4.53 -0.16 15.06
N GLY A 313 -3.60 -0.42 14.14
CA GLY A 313 -2.90 0.62 13.42
C GLY A 313 -3.60 1.05 12.12
N THR A 314 -2.79 1.54 11.19
CA THR A 314 -3.26 2.05 9.89
C THR A 314 -3.93 1.00 8.98
N GLY A 315 -3.79 -0.30 9.27
CA GLY A 315 -4.46 -1.39 8.55
C GLY A 315 -5.75 -1.89 9.20
N ALA A 316 -6.20 -1.30 10.33
CA ALA A 316 -7.30 -1.79 11.16
C ALA A 316 -8.60 -2.17 10.42
N ARG A 317 -8.91 -1.50 9.31
CA ARG A 317 -10.10 -1.82 8.49
C ARG A 317 -10.09 -3.25 7.94
N ALA A 318 -8.92 -3.84 7.74
CA ALA A 318 -8.78 -5.24 7.30
C ALA A 318 -9.28 -6.26 8.33
N MET A 319 -9.47 -5.87 9.59
CA MET A 319 -10.05 -6.76 10.61
C MET A 319 -11.48 -7.20 10.27
N VAL A 320 -12.18 -6.50 9.36
CA VAL A 320 -13.48 -6.95 8.83
C VAL A 320 -13.42 -8.32 8.14
N LEU A 321 -12.23 -8.74 7.71
CA LEU A 321 -11.99 -10.07 7.13
C LEU A 321 -12.03 -11.19 8.19
N GLY A 322 -12.05 -10.85 9.48
CA GLY A 322 -12.19 -11.80 10.59
C GLY A 322 -10.97 -12.69 10.82
N ARG A 323 -9.77 -12.26 10.37
CA ARG A 323 -8.53 -13.04 10.45
C ARG A 323 -7.50 -12.40 11.36
N GLN A 324 -6.71 -13.22 12.06
CA GLN A 324 -5.61 -12.76 12.92
C GLN A 324 -4.22 -12.98 12.32
N ASP A 325 -4.13 -13.70 11.21
CA ASP A 325 -2.89 -14.04 10.50
C ASP A 325 -2.52 -13.06 9.37
N LEU A 326 -3.13 -11.87 9.35
CA LEU A 326 -2.82 -10.83 8.38
C LEU A 326 -1.81 -9.85 8.96
N ALA A 327 -0.77 -9.56 8.19
CA ALA A 327 0.23 -8.54 8.48
C ALA A 327 0.36 -7.59 7.29
N GLY A 328 0.72 -6.33 7.53
CA GLY A 328 0.87 -5.38 6.44
C GLY A 328 1.18 -3.96 6.87
N LYS A 329 1.24 -3.07 5.88
CA LYS A 329 1.56 -1.66 6.07
C LYS A 329 0.91 -0.81 4.98
N SER A 330 0.22 0.25 5.40
CA SER A 330 -0.18 1.32 4.47
C SER A 330 0.99 2.23 4.13
N GLY A 331 1.05 2.66 2.88
CA GLY A 331 1.98 3.69 2.40
C GLY A 331 1.20 4.88 1.87
N THR A 332 1.64 6.07 2.27
CA THR A 332 1.15 7.34 1.75
C THR A 332 2.37 8.22 1.54
N THR A 333 2.49 8.83 0.37
CA THR A 333 3.54 9.80 0.07
C THR A 333 3.10 11.21 0.45
N ASN A 334 4.04 12.15 0.47
CA ASN A 334 3.71 13.56 0.68
C ASN A 334 2.69 14.03 -0.35
N ASP A 335 1.82 14.97 0.05
CA ASP A 335 0.77 15.52 -0.81
C ASP A 335 -0.23 14.51 -1.42
N TYR A 336 -0.30 13.28 -0.91
CA TYR A 336 -1.23 12.25 -1.38
C TYR A 336 -1.01 11.89 -2.85
N ILE A 337 0.24 11.85 -3.31
CA ILE A 337 0.56 11.51 -4.70
C ILE A 337 0.36 10.01 -4.96
N ASP A 338 0.78 9.17 -4.02
CA ASP A 338 0.71 7.72 -4.10
C ASP A 338 0.06 7.14 -2.84
N ALA A 339 -0.88 6.23 -3.06
CA ALA A 339 -1.50 5.42 -2.03
C ALA A 339 -1.10 3.96 -2.23
N TRP A 340 -0.57 3.33 -1.17
CA TRP A 340 -0.13 1.95 -1.17
C TRP A 340 -0.77 1.15 -0.05
N PHE A 341 -0.99 -0.12 -0.31
CA PHE A 341 -1.15 -1.10 0.74
C PHE A 341 -0.34 -2.35 0.41
N SER A 342 0.60 -2.69 1.29
CA SER A 342 1.46 -3.86 1.16
C SER A 342 1.19 -4.79 2.32
N GLY A 343 0.69 -5.99 2.05
CA GLY A 343 0.29 -6.90 3.12
C GLY A 343 0.32 -8.35 2.69
N TYR A 344 0.27 -9.24 3.66
CA TYR A 344 0.37 -10.65 3.43
C TYR A 344 -0.36 -11.48 4.47
N GLN A 345 -0.56 -12.72 4.07
CA GLN A 345 -0.78 -13.89 4.88
C GLN A 345 0.42 -14.84 4.57
N PRO A 346 0.86 -15.76 5.45
CA PRO A 346 2.13 -16.48 5.24
C PRO A 346 2.29 -17.28 3.93
N THR A 347 1.18 -17.57 3.21
CA THR A 347 1.20 -18.20 1.86
C THR A 347 0.83 -17.27 0.71
N LEU A 348 0.54 -15.99 0.97
CA LEU A 348 0.11 -15.05 -0.05
C LEU A 348 0.50 -13.61 0.31
N VAL A 349 1.38 -13.01 -0.49
CA VAL A 349 1.71 -11.59 -0.40
C VAL A 349 0.98 -10.84 -1.49
N SER A 350 0.37 -9.70 -1.16
CA SER A 350 -0.36 -8.87 -2.11
C SER A 350 -0.03 -7.39 -1.91
N ILE A 351 0.19 -6.67 -3.01
CA ILE A 351 0.51 -5.25 -3.03
C ILE A 351 -0.52 -4.54 -3.91
N ALA A 352 -1.12 -3.47 -3.39
CA ALA A 352 -1.99 -2.55 -4.12
C ALA A 352 -1.36 -1.16 -4.15
N TRP A 353 -1.43 -0.49 -5.30
CA TRP A 353 -1.03 0.91 -5.50
C TRP A 353 -2.12 1.65 -6.28
N VAL A 354 -2.30 2.93 -5.96
CA VAL A 354 -3.12 3.89 -6.71
C VAL A 354 -2.38 5.22 -6.81
N GLY A 355 -2.41 5.83 -7.99
CA GLY A 355 -1.78 7.13 -8.26
C GLY A 355 -2.00 7.58 -9.71
N PHE A 356 -1.47 8.74 -10.08
CA PHE A 356 -1.55 9.25 -11.46
C PHE A 356 -0.22 9.11 -12.17
N ASP A 357 -0.19 8.62 -13.41
CA ASP A 357 1.01 8.47 -14.25
C ASP A 357 1.93 9.69 -14.16
N GLN A 358 1.36 10.85 -14.48
CA GLN A 358 1.93 12.15 -14.16
C GLN A 358 1.60 12.50 -12.71
N PRO A 359 2.60 12.52 -11.80
CA PRO A 359 2.35 12.69 -10.37
C PRO A 359 1.52 13.94 -10.07
N LYS A 360 0.33 13.74 -9.51
CA LYS A 360 -0.53 14.79 -8.96
C LYS A 360 -1.25 14.28 -7.72
N LYS A 361 -1.80 15.18 -6.92
CA LYS A 361 -2.49 14.84 -5.67
C LYS A 361 -3.75 14.02 -5.97
N LEU A 362 -3.93 12.88 -5.30
CA LEU A 362 -5.17 12.10 -5.30
C LEU A 362 -6.32 12.87 -4.65
N GLY A 363 -6.00 13.61 -3.59
CA GLY A 363 -6.94 14.45 -2.87
C GLY A 363 -6.66 14.42 -1.37
N PRO A 364 -7.11 15.43 -0.62
CA PRO A 364 -6.97 15.41 0.84
C PRO A 364 -7.64 14.17 1.44
N GLY A 365 -6.87 13.36 2.17
CA GLY A 365 -7.37 12.15 2.84
C GLY A 365 -7.23 10.85 2.02
N GLU A 366 -6.82 10.93 0.76
CA GLU A 366 -6.56 9.77 -0.11
C GLU A 366 -5.24 9.09 0.26
N THR A 367 -5.29 8.34 1.36
CA THR A 367 -4.15 7.61 1.93
C THR A 367 -4.13 6.15 1.48
N GLY A 368 -3.01 5.45 1.70
CA GLY A 368 -2.95 4.01 1.51
C GLY A 368 -4.07 3.22 2.21
N SER A 369 -4.51 3.67 3.39
CA SER A 369 -5.58 3.04 4.18
C SER A 369 -7.00 3.33 3.66
N VAL A 370 -7.15 4.33 2.80
CA VAL A 370 -8.45 4.76 2.23
C VAL A 370 -8.57 4.28 0.78
N THR A 371 -7.53 4.49 -0.02
CA THR A 371 -7.57 4.31 -1.47
C THR A 371 -7.07 2.93 -1.91
N ALA A 372 -5.92 2.46 -1.39
CA ALA A 372 -5.31 1.20 -1.82
C ALA A 372 -5.76 -0.02 -0.99
N LEU A 373 -5.99 0.15 0.31
CA LEU A 373 -6.41 -0.93 1.21
C LEU A 373 -7.71 -1.63 0.75
N PRO A 374 -8.77 -0.95 0.26
CA PRO A 374 -9.97 -1.64 -0.23
C PRO A 374 -9.69 -2.63 -1.36
N ILE A 375 -8.80 -2.28 -2.31
CA ILE A 375 -8.38 -3.19 -3.40
C ILE A 375 -7.77 -4.45 -2.80
N TRP A 376 -6.83 -4.28 -1.87
CA TRP A 376 -6.18 -5.39 -1.18
C TRP A 376 -7.19 -6.26 -0.40
N MET A 377 -8.10 -5.65 0.38
CA MET A 377 -9.09 -6.38 1.16
C MET A 377 -10.02 -7.20 0.28
N ASN A 378 -10.52 -6.62 -0.81
CA ASN A 378 -11.42 -7.29 -1.74
C ASN A 378 -10.77 -8.53 -2.38
N TYR A 379 -9.50 -8.42 -2.77
CA TYR A 379 -8.76 -9.57 -3.29
C TYR A 379 -8.52 -10.62 -2.20
N MET A 380 -7.99 -10.23 -1.04
CA MET A 380 -7.62 -11.15 0.04
C MET A 380 -8.84 -11.87 0.63
N ALA A 381 -10.00 -11.21 0.72
CA ALA A 381 -11.27 -11.82 1.14
C ALA A 381 -11.64 -13.02 0.25
N LYS A 382 -11.44 -12.90 -1.06
CA LYS A 382 -11.71 -13.96 -2.03
C LYS A 382 -10.61 -15.02 -2.02
N ALA A 383 -9.35 -14.59 -2.07
CA ALA A 383 -8.19 -15.47 -2.21
C ALA A 383 -7.95 -16.35 -0.96
N LEU A 384 -8.26 -15.84 0.24
CA LEU A 384 -8.09 -16.59 1.49
C LEU A 384 -9.34 -17.36 1.93
N LYS A 385 -10.42 -17.35 1.14
CA LYS A 385 -11.63 -18.08 1.49
C LYS A 385 -11.33 -19.59 1.64
N GLY A 386 -11.63 -20.14 2.81
CA GLY A 386 -11.34 -21.55 3.13
C GLY A 386 -9.86 -21.86 3.43
N THR A 387 -8.98 -20.86 3.41
CA THR A 387 -7.58 -21.03 3.80
C THR A 387 -7.46 -20.96 5.33
N PRO A 388 -6.86 -21.97 6.01
CA PRO A 388 -6.63 -21.94 7.45
C PRO A 388 -5.80 -20.73 7.88
N GLU A 389 -6.03 -20.21 9.08
CA GLU A 389 -5.15 -19.21 9.67
C GLU A 389 -3.79 -19.83 10.02
N MET A 390 -2.72 -19.07 9.79
CA MET A 390 -1.36 -19.51 10.07
C MET A 390 -0.60 -18.45 10.85
N VAL A 391 -0.09 -18.80 12.03
CA VAL A 391 0.79 -17.93 12.81
C VAL A 391 2.21 -18.46 12.70
N GLN A 392 3.19 -17.57 12.52
CA GLN A 392 4.58 -17.98 12.54
C GLN A 392 4.95 -18.56 13.90
N ARG A 393 5.73 -19.64 13.90
CA ARG A 393 6.24 -20.24 15.15
C ARG A 393 7.33 -19.33 15.70
N VAL A 394 7.35 -19.15 17.02
CA VAL A 394 8.44 -18.44 17.71
C VAL A 394 9.75 -19.17 17.41
N PRO A 395 10.73 -18.54 16.74
CA PRO A 395 11.98 -19.21 16.39
C PRO A 395 12.90 -19.33 17.60
N GLU A 396 13.89 -20.23 17.51
CA GLU A 396 14.95 -20.33 18.51
C GLU A 396 15.66 -18.98 18.68
N GLY A 397 16.02 -18.64 19.92
CA GLY A 397 16.69 -17.38 20.24
C GLY A 397 15.74 -16.17 20.37
N VAL A 398 14.43 -16.34 20.14
CA VAL A 398 13.41 -15.37 20.57
C VAL A 398 12.90 -15.74 21.96
N VAL A 399 12.73 -14.73 22.81
CA VAL A 399 12.13 -14.86 24.15
C VAL A 399 10.97 -13.89 24.31
N SER A 400 9.99 -14.26 25.14
CA SER A 400 8.86 -13.39 25.50
C SER A 400 9.03 -12.90 26.93
N VAL A 401 9.11 -11.59 27.11
CA VAL A 401 9.27 -10.94 28.43
C VAL A 401 8.21 -9.86 28.59
N LYS A 402 7.69 -9.69 29.82
CA LYS A 402 6.73 -8.62 30.10
C LYS A 402 7.45 -7.29 30.26
N VAL A 403 6.99 -6.27 29.55
CA VAL A 403 7.56 -4.91 29.61
C VAL A 403 6.51 -3.86 29.95
N ASN A 404 6.93 -2.83 30.70
CA ASN A 404 6.11 -1.67 31.02
C ASN A 404 6.17 -0.62 29.88
N GLU A 405 5.47 0.51 30.07
CA GLU A 405 5.40 1.59 29.08
C GLU A 405 6.74 2.29 28.81
N ASN A 406 7.70 2.16 29.72
CA ASN A 406 9.06 2.68 29.59
C ASN A 406 10.00 1.70 28.85
N GLY A 407 9.49 0.55 28.41
CA GLY A 407 10.28 -0.46 27.70
C GLY A 407 11.19 -1.31 28.60
N LEU A 408 11.00 -1.26 29.93
CA LEU A 408 11.76 -2.04 30.92
C LEU A 408 10.99 -3.30 31.32
N GLN A 409 11.69 -4.36 31.74
CA GLN A 409 10.99 -5.56 32.22
C GLN A 409 10.18 -5.24 33.47
N SER A 410 8.96 -5.77 33.54
CA SER A 410 8.05 -5.58 34.66
C SER A 410 7.08 -6.74 34.78
N THR A 411 6.83 -7.25 35.99
CA THR A 411 5.90 -8.35 36.26
C THR A 411 4.45 -8.02 35.86
N GLU A 412 4.09 -6.74 35.88
CA GLU A 412 2.78 -6.20 35.51
C GLU A 412 2.73 -5.70 34.05
N GLY A 413 3.84 -5.83 33.32
CA GLY A 413 3.95 -5.41 31.93
C GLY A 413 3.18 -6.28 30.93
N LYS A 414 3.18 -5.84 29.66
CA LYS A 414 2.62 -6.60 28.53
C LYS A 414 3.71 -7.51 27.94
N PRO A 415 3.38 -8.74 27.53
CA PRO A 415 4.34 -9.63 26.88
C PRO A 415 4.81 -9.01 25.55
N GLU A 416 6.12 -9.08 25.31
CA GLU A 416 6.78 -8.61 24.09
C GLU A 416 7.90 -9.58 23.70
N PHE A 417 8.20 -9.66 22.41
CA PHE A 417 9.24 -10.54 21.87
C PHE A 417 10.57 -9.82 21.68
N PHE A 418 11.66 -10.50 22.04
CA PHE A 418 13.02 -10.00 21.96
C PHE A 418 13.97 -11.05 21.39
N PHE A 419 15.04 -10.62 20.74
CA PHE A 419 16.23 -11.47 20.64
C PHE A 419 16.74 -11.71 22.06
N ARG A 420 17.14 -12.95 22.38
CA ARG A 420 17.57 -13.34 23.73
C ARG A 420 18.69 -12.44 24.28
N GLU A 421 19.58 -11.97 23.41
CA GLU A 421 20.69 -11.08 23.72
C GLU A 421 20.28 -9.59 23.90
N ASN A 422 19.08 -9.21 23.45
CA ASN A 422 18.59 -7.82 23.46
C ASN A 422 17.40 -7.63 24.42
N VAL A 423 17.26 -8.48 25.44
CA VAL A 423 16.22 -8.30 26.46
C VAL A 423 16.52 -7.01 27.25
N PRO A 424 15.54 -6.11 27.46
CA PRO A 424 15.75 -4.88 28.20
C PRO A 424 16.10 -5.17 29.67
N PRO A 425 16.73 -4.24 30.40
CA PRO A 425 16.98 -4.42 31.83
C PRO A 425 15.69 -4.46 32.65
N GLU A 426 15.77 -5.06 33.83
CA GLU A 426 14.67 -5.03 34.81
C GLU A 426 14.40 -3.60 35.30
N GLN A 427 13.13 -3.30 35.57
CA GLN A 427 12.78 -2.06 36.25
C GLN A 427 13.44 -2.05 37.64
N GLY A 428 14.34 -1.09 37.88
CA GLY A 428 14.96 -0.89 39.18
C GLY A 428 13.93 -0.58 40.27
N PRO A 429 14.31 -0.68 41.57
CA PRO A 429 13.40 -0.35 42.66
C PRO A 429 12.87 1.08 42.51
N VAL A 430 11.55 1.22 42.59
CA VAL A 430 10.87 2.52 42.55
C VAL A 430 11.17 3.23 43.87
N ASP A 431 12.04 4.25 43.86
CA ASP A 431 12.25 5.10 45.03
C ASP A 431 11.01 5.99 45.23
N PRO A 432 10.23 5.82 46.32
CA PRO A 432 8.98 6.57 46.53
C PRO A 432 9.20 8.08 46.71
N GLY A 433 10.45 8.53 46.90
CA GLY A 433 10.81 9.92 47.19
C GLY A 433 11.11 10.79 45.96
N VAL A 434 11.29 10.21 44.77
CA VAL A 434 11.65 10.98 43.57
C VAL A 434 10.40 11.24 42.73
N ARG A 435 9.83 12.45 42.86
CA ARG A 435 9.00 12.99 41.78
C ARG A 435 9.91 13.18 40.58
N THR A 436 9.75 12.34 39.56
CA THR A 436 10.52 12.39 38.32
C THR A 436 10.17 13.63 37.52
N THR A 437 10.83 14.73 37.85
CA THR A 437 11.03 15.87 36.96
C THR A 437 12.55 16.05 36.84
N GLU A 438 13.08 15.76 35.65
CA GLU A 438 14.25 16.39 34.99
C GLU A 438 15.35 15.52 34.37
N ASP A 439 15.54 14.24 34.71
CA ASP A 439 16.72 13.50 34.16
C ASP A 439 16.39 12.30 33.24
N ALA A 440 15.67 12.58 32.15
CA ALA A 440 15.65 11.72 30.95
C ALA A 440 15.97 12.52 29.68
N ARG A 441 16.71 13.62 29.83
CA ARG A 441 17.30 14.39 28.74
C ARG A 441 18.71 13.88 28.48
N ASN A 442 18.84 12.75 27.79
CA ASN A 442 19.91 12.60 26.81
C ASN A 442 19.70 11.38 25.90
N GLN A 443 19.49 11.72 24.62
CA GLN A 443 20.07 11.06 23.45
C GLN A 443 19.48 9.70 23.09
N LEU A 444 18.22 9.78 22.64
CA LEU A 444 17.50 8.99 21.62
C LEU A 444 15.99 9.32 21.68
N PHE A 445 15.60 9.99 22.77
CA PHE A 445 14.30 10.58 23.07
C PHE A 445 14.31 12.08 22.81
#